data_AF-A0A961PAH5-F1
#
_entry.id   AF-A0A961PAH5-F1
#
_cell.length_a   1.000
_cell.length_b   1.000
_cell.length_c   1.000
_cell.angle_alpha   90.00
_cell.angle_beta   90.00
_cell.angle_gamma   90.00
#
_symmetry.space_group_name_H-M   'P 1'
#
loop_
_entity.id
_entity.type
_entity.pdbx_description
1 polymer ?
#
loop_
_entity_poly.entity_id
_entity_poly.type
_entity_poly.pdbx_seq_one_letter_code
_entity_poly.pdbx_strand_id
1 'polypeptide(L)'
;ERHGKNGNIATGFVRGFEIKAGAIASTVCHDHHNIVAVGVDYADMALAANRLGEIEGGFVVTHGGKVLAELALPVAGLMSLGSFEEVHDRLVELRAAALSLGVTLEEPFLQLAFLALPVIPALKITDRGMVDVTRFEIIG
;
A
#
# COMPACT_ATOMS: atom_id res chain seq x y z
N GLU A 1 -9.11 -4.49 -7.20
CA GLU A 1 -8.90 -5.94 -7.06
C GLU A 1 -7.90 -6.33 -8.12
N ARG A 2 -6.80 -7.00 -7.76
CA ARG A 2 -5.67 -7.21 -8.70
C ARG A 2 -5.55 -8.63 -9.25
N HIS A 3 -6.38 -9.57 -8.79
CA HIS A 3 -6.34 -10.99 -9.17
C HIS A 3 -7.31 -11.33 -10.30
N GLY A 4 -7.89 -10.30 -10.96
CA GLY A 4 -8.66 -10.44 -12.20
C GLY A 4 -10.05 -11.08 -12.00
N LYS A 5 -10.62 -10.99 -10.80
CA LYS A 5 -11.92 -11.61 -10.47
C LYS A 5 -13.08 -10.67 -10.67
N ASN A 6 -12.96 -9.41 -10.26
CA ASN A 6 -14.09 -8.49 -10.25
C ASN A 6 -13.77 -7.07 -10.70
N GLY A 7 -12.48 -6.66 -10.72
CA GLY A 7 -12.07 -5.32 -11.13
C GLY A 7 -12.52 -4.18 -10.19
N ASN A 8 -12.99 -4.50 -8.98
CA ASN A 8 -13.50 -3.53 -8.03
C ASN A 8 -12.41 -2.56 -7.57
N ILE A 9 -12.81 -1.31 -7.30
CA ILE A 9 -11.96 -0.27 -6.72
C ILE A 9 -12.76 0.41 -5.62
N ALA A 10 -12.13 0.60 -4.46
CA ALA A 10 -12.70 1.35 -3.36
C ALA A 10 -11.75 2.48 -2.95
N THR A 11 -12.32 3.58 -2.48
CA THR A 11 -11.58 4.72 -1.94
C THR A 11 -12.16 5.13 -0.60
N GLY A 12 -11.35 5.77 0.23
CA GLY A 12 -11.75 6.24 1.55
C GLY A 12 -10.69 7.14 2.17
N PHE A 13 -11.08 7.88 3.20
CA PHE A 13 -10.16 8.72 3.96
C PHE A 13 -9.54 7.92 5.10
N VAL A 14 -8.23 8.09 5.30
CA VAL A 14 -7.48 7.50 6.41
C VAL A 14 -6.80 8.62 7.20
N ARG A 15 -6.67 8.43 8.52
CA ARG A 15 -5.92 9.30 9.42
C ARG A 15 -4.83 8.49 10.13
N GLY A 16 -3.75 9.17 10.55
CA GLY A 16 -2.65 8.56 11.31
C GLY A 16 -1.38 8.25 10.51
N PHE A 17 -1.42 8.33 9.18
CA PHE A 17 -0.21 8.24 8.36
C PHE A 17 0.59 9.55 8.31
N GLU A 18 -0.06 10.68 8.58
CA GLU A 18 0.53 12.03 8.56
C GLU A 18 1.25 12.43 7.26
N ILE A 19 1.03 11.71 6.15
CA ILE A 19 1.57 12.05 4.82
C ILE A 19 1.19 13.50 4.48
N LYS A 20 2.19 14.30 4.14
CA LYS A 20 2.04 15.72 3.77
C LYS A 20 2.19 15.94 2.26
N ALA A 21 2.83 15.01 1.55
CA ALA A 21 3.02 15.07 0.10
C ALA A 21 3.19 13.66 -0.49
N GLY A 22 2.78 13.47 -1.75
CA GLY A 22 2.98 12.21 -2.46
C GLY A 22 2.14 11.04 -1.96
N ALA A 23 2.60 9.82 -2.23
CA ALA A 23 1.89 8.59 -1.92
C ALA A 23 2.83 7.40 -1.64
N ILE A 24 2.33 6.46 -0.86
CA ILE A 24 2.90 5.12 -0.68
C ILE A 24 1.90 4.07 -1.18
N ALA A 25 2.39 2.96 -1.71
CA ALA A 25 1.56 1.85 -2.16
C ALA A 25 2.19 0.49 -1.86
N SER A 26 1.35 -0.54 -1.72
CA SER A 26 1.78 -1.92 -1.52
C SER A 26 0.83 -2.94 -2.15
N THR A 27 1.37 -4.11 -2.49
CA THR A 27 0.60 -5.33 -2.76
C THR A 27 0.56 -6.32 -1.59
N VAL A 28 1.36 -6.07 -0.55
CA VAL A 28 1.37 -6.85 0.69
C VAL A 28 0.28 -6.28 1.60
N CYS A 29 -0.96 -6.73 1.40
CA CYS A 29 -2.11 -6.24 2.15
C CYS A 29 -2.92 -7.40 2.73
N HIS A 30 -2.76 -7.64 4.03
CA HIS A 30 -3.35 -8.79 4.68
C HIS A 30 -4.89 -8.75 4.61
N ASP A 31 -5.61 -9.83 4.25
CA ASP A 31 -5.13 -11.11 3.70
C ASP A 31 -5.47 -11.30 2.22
N HIS A 32 -6.17 -10.34 1.62
CA HIS A 32 -6.58 -10.44 0.21
C HIS A 32 -5.44 -10.07 -0.74
N HIS A 33 -4.42 -9.38 -0.24
CA HIS A 33 -3.24 -8.90 -0.96
C HIS A 33 -3.62 -8.20 -2.25
N ASN A 34 -4.58 -7.27 -2.20
CA ASN A 34 -4.88 -6.33 -3.28
C ASN A 34 -3.89 -5.15 -3.27
N ILE A 35 -3.85 -4.35 -4.34
CA ILE A 35 -3.14 -3.08 -4.32
C ILE A 35 -3.85 -2.13 -3.36
N VAL A 36 -3.10 -1.53 -2.45
CA VAL A 36 -3.56 -0.40 -1.63
C VAL A 36 -2.56 0.74 -1.79
N ALA A 37 -3.07 1.95 -1.93
CA ALA A 37 -2.29 3.18 -1.94
C ALA A 37 -2.88 4.18 -0.95
N VAL A 38 -2.01 4.93 -0.27
CA VAL A 38 -2.38 6.07 0.57
C VAL A 38 -1.51 7.25 0.15
N GLY A 39 -2.15 8.38 -0.12
CA GLY A 39 -1.46 9.60 -0.51
C GLY A 39 -2.36 10.82 -0.36
N VAL A 40 -1.82 11.98 -0.67
CA VAL A 40 -2.54 13.27 -0.57
C VAL A 40 -2.95 13.84 -1.92
N ASP A 41 -2.50 13.24 -3.02
CA ASP A 41 -2.88 13.61 -4.38
C ASP A 41 -3.05 12.38 -5.28
N TYR A 42 -3.95 12.50 -6.25
CA TYR A 42 -4.29 11.38 -7.13
C TYR A 42 -3.18 11.02 -8.12
N ALA A 43 -2.31 11.96 -8.48
CA ALA A 43 -1.29 11.74 -9.50
C ALA A 43 -0.20 10.80 -8.98
N ASP A 44 0.32 11.07 -7.78
CA ASP A 44 1.31 10.22 -7.13
C ASP A 44 0.69 8.87 -6.71
N MET A 45 -0.57 8.86 -6.24
CA MET A 45 -1.27 7.59 -5.95
C MET A 45 -1.42 6.71 -7.20
N ALA A 46 -1.80 7.29 -8.34
CA ALA A 46 -1.92 6.57 -9.60
C ALA A 46 -0.55 6.08 -10.09
N LEU A 47 0.49 6.92 -10.00
CA LEU A 47 1.86 6.54 -10.34
C LEU A 47 2.33 5.34 -9.51
N ALA A 48 2.13 5.37 -8.19
CA ALA A 48 2.53 4.29 -7.31
C ALA A 48 1.79 2.97 -7.63
N ALA A 49 0.48 3.04 -7.84
CA ALA A 49 -0.33 1.87 -8.18
C ALA A 49 0.06 1.27 -9.55
N ASN A 50 0.29 2.11 -10.57
CA ASN A 50 0.73 1.66 -11.88
C ASN A 50 2.13 1.03 -11.81
N ARG A 51 3.05 1.65 -11.05
CA ARG A 51 4.40 1.13 -10.88
C ARG A 51 4.40 -0.24 -10.22
N LEU A 52 3.55 -0.47 -9.22
CA LEU A 52 3.36 -1.81 -8.64
C LEU A 52 2.93 -2.84 -9.69
N GLY A 53 2.12 -2.47 -10.67
CA GLY A 53 1.77 -3.34 -11.79
C GLY A 53 2.96 -3.68 -12.69
N GLU A 54 3.83 -2.70 -12.96
CA GLU A 54 5.03 -2.86 -13.80
C GLU A 54 6.10 -3.74 -13.15
N ILE A 55 6.26 -3.68 -11.82
CA ILE A 55 7.26 -4.45 -11.07
C ILE A 55 6.73 -5.78 -10.51
N GLU A 56 5.54 -6.20 -10.94
CA GLU A 56 4.86 -7.43 -10.51
C GLU A 56 4.53 -7.49 -9.00
N GLY A 57 4.36 -6.32 -8.39
CA GLY A 57 4.03 -6.12 -6.99
C GLY A 57 5.23 -5.79 -6.11
N GLY A 58 4.95 -5.38 -4.87
CA GLY A 58 5.93 -4.95 -3.90
C GLY A 58 5.51 -3.73 -3.11
N PHE A 59 6.44 -2.79 -2.98
CA PHE A 59 6.24 -1.50 -2.30
C PHE A 59 6.77 -0.36 -3.17
N VAL A 60 6.05 0.76 -3.20
CA VAL A 60 6.43 1.95 -3.98
C VAL A 60 6.16 3.21 -3.17
N VAL A 61 7.08 4.17 -3.24
CA VAL A 61 6.93 5.54 -2.71
C VAL A 61 7.07 6.52 -3.87
N THR A 62 6.15 7.48 -3.95
CA THR A 62 6.11 8.48 -5.03
C THR A 62 5.91 9.88 -4.48
N HIS A 63 6.48 10.87 -5.17
CA HIS A 63 6.23 12.28 -4.90
C HIS A 63 6.57 13.13 -6.13
N GLY A 64 5.68 14.06 -6.48
CA GLY A 64 5.92 15.05 -7.53
C GLY A 64 6.07 14.41 -8.90
N GLY A 65 5.31 13.33 -9.17
CA GLY A 65 5.35 12.59 -10.43
C GLY A 65 6.60 11.71 -10.61
N LYS A 66 7.30 11.39 -9.52
CA LYS A 66 8.50 10.52 -9.54
C LYS A 66 8.37 9.40 -8.53
N VAL A 67 8.93 8.24 -8.87
CA VAL A 67 9.18 7.16 -7.91
C VAL A 67 10.44 7.53 -7.12
N LEU A 68 10.30 7.64 -5.81
CA LEU A 68 11.42 7.94 -4.91
C LEU A 68 12.17 6.68 -4.47
N ALA A 69 11.43 5.60 -4.20
CA ALA A 69 11.96 4.31 -3.84
C ALA A 69 10.95 3.20 -4.16
N GLU A 70 11.44 2.00 -4.42
CA GLU A 70 10.63 0.81 -4.66
C GLU A 70 11.36 -0.47 -4.25
N LEU A 71 10.59 -1.51 -3.95
CA LEU A 71 11.07 -2.87 -3.75
C LEU A 71 10.13 -3.80 -4.51
N ALA A 72 10.64 -4.43 -5.57
CA ALA A 72 9.90 -5.44 -6.32
C ALA A 72 9.79 -6.74 -5.51
N LEU A 73 8.59 -7.32 -5.50
CA LEU A 73 8.28 -8.61 -4.90
C LEU A 73 7.59 -9.51 -5.95
N PRO A 74 8.27 -9.88 -7.05
CA PRO A 74 7.62 -10.47 -8.22
C PRO A 74 6.94 -11.81 -7.94
N VAL A 75 7.33 -12.52 -6.88
CA VAL A 75 6.67 -13.76 -6.50
C VAL A 75 5.38 -13.42 -5.75
N ALA A 76 4.26 -13.47 -6.50
CA ALA A 76 2.90 -13.17 -6.04
C ALA A 76 2.67 -11.74 -5.51
N GLY A 77 3.60 -10.82 -5.73
CA GLY A 77 3.59 -9.51 -5.08
C GLY A 77 3.93 -9.56 -3.59
N LEU A 78 4.57 -10.63 -3.10
CA LEU A 78 4.82 -10.90 -1.68
C LEU A 78 6.28 -11.25 -1.35
N MET A 79 7.02 -11.86 -2.28
CA MET A 79 8.41 -12.25 -2.03
C MET A 79 9.34 -11.78 -3.15
N SER A 80 10.57 -11.44 -2.76
CA SER A 80 11.66 -11.08 -3.67
C SER A 80 12.43 -12.33 -4.12
N LEU A 81 13.08 -12.23 -5.27
CA LEU A 81 14.08 -13.19 -5.76
C LEU A 81 15.52 -12.79 -5.37
N GLY A 82 15.71 -11.58 -4.85
CA GLY A 82 17.00 -11.06 -4.42
C GLY A 82 17.50 -11.67 -3.11
N SER A 83 18.75 -11.37 -2.77
CA SER A 83 19.32 -11.80 -1.49
C SER A 83 18.68 -11.07 -0.31
N PHE A 84 18.87 -11.60 0.90
CA PHE A 84 18.42 -10.93 2.12
C PHE A 84 18.98 -9.50 2.23
N GLU A 85 20.27 -9.34 1.97
CA GLU A 85 20.99 -8.07 2.05
C GLU A 85 20.42 -7.06 1.05
N GLU A 86 20.21 -7.48 -0.20
CA GLU A 86 19.61 -6.61 -1.23
C GLU A 86 18.20 -6.15 -0.82
N VAL A 87 17.37 -7.06 -0.32
CA VAL A 87 16.01 -6.74 0.14
C VAL A 87 16.04 -5.81 1.35
N HIS A 88 16.96 -6.06 2.29
CA HIS A 88 17.14 -5.24 3.48
C HIS A 88 17.51 -3.80 3.11
N ASP A 89 18.52 -3.61 2.26
CA ASP A 89 18.98 -2.28 1.86
C ASP A 89 17.86 -1.50 1.16
N ARG A 90 17.09 -2.16 0.28
CA ARG A 90 15.91 -1.56 -0.38
C ARG A 90 14.79 -1.21 0.59
N LEU A 91 14.55 -2.02 1.62
CA LEU A 91 13.59 -1.70 2.68
C LEU A 91 14.01 -0.45 3.46
N VAL A 92 15.31 -0.28 3.73
CA VAL A 92 15.84 0.92 4.40
C VAL A 92 15.62 2.16 3.52
N GLU A 93 15.93 2.08 2.21
CA GLU A 93 15.67 3.16 1.25
C GLU A 93 14.18 3.53 1.19
N LEU A 94 13.29 2.52 1.14
CA LEU A 94 11.84 2.71 1.14
C LEU A 94 11.33 3.44 2.38
N ARG A 95 11.81 3.07 3.57
CA ARG A 95 11.44 3.73 4.82
C ARG A 95 11.92 5.17 4.85
N ALA A 96 13.15 5.43 4.41
CA ALA A 96 13.69 6.79 4.30
C ALA A 96 12.86 7.65 3.33
N ALA A 97 12.47 7.09 2.18
CA ALA A 97 11.60 7.77 1.23
C ALA A 97 10.21 8.06 1.83
N ALA A 98 9.59 7.11 2.52
CA ALA A 98 8.30 7.33 3.19
C ALA A 98 8.38 8.42 4.26
N LEU A 99 9.45 8.43 5.08
CA LEU A 99 9.71 9.49 6.06
C LEU A 99 9.82 10.87 5.40
N SER A 100 10.43 10.95 4.22
CA SER A 100 10.54 12.22 3.47
C SER A 100 9.18 12.80 3.04
N LEU A 101 8.12 11.98 3.01
CA LEU A 101 6.74 12.40 2.73
C LEU A 101 6.01 12.98 3.96
N GLY A 102 6.65 13.00 5.13
CA GLY A 102 6.06 13.40 6.40
C GLY A 102 5.39 12.27 7.17
N VAL A 103 5.56 11.02 6.73
CA VAL A 103 5.13 9.84 7.48
C VAL A 103 5.84 9.80 8.83
N THR A 104 5.09 9.66 9.92
CA THR A 104 5.65 9.55 11.28
C THR A 104 5.62 8.13 11.84
N LEU A 105 5.02 7.19 11.10
CA LEU A 105 4.96 5.78 11.48
C LEU A 105 6.34 5.14 11.26
N GLU A 106 6.77 4.33 12.23
CA GLU A 106 8.01 3.54 12.12
C GLU A 106 7.90 2.48 11.01
N GLU A 107 6.71 1.86 10.88
CA GLU A 107 6.43 0.80 9.90
C GLU A 107 5.19 1.13 9.05
N PRO A 108 5.27 2.09 8.12
CA PRO A 108 4.10 2.55 7.37
C PRO A 108 3.51 1.48 6.46
N PHE A 109 4.34 0.63 5.87
CA PHE A 109 3.86 -0.45 5.00
C PHE A 109 3.18 -1.58 5.78
N LEU A 110 3.63 -1.85 7.01
CA LEU A 110 2.94 -2.78 7.89
C LEU A 110 1.56 -2.24 8.30
N GLN A 111 1.50 -0.95 8.62
CA GLN A 111 0.22 -0.30 8.93
C GLN A 111 -0.73 -0.32 7.72
N LEU A 112 -0.19 -0.09 6.52
CA LEU A 112 -0.94 -0.20 5.27
C LEU A 112 -1.47 -1.62 5.05
N ALA A 113 -0.66 -2.63 5.37
CA ALA A 113 -1.06 -4.03 5.24
C ALA A 113 -2.26 -4.37 6.14
N PHE A 114 -2.31 -3.84 7.36
CA PHE A 114 -3.40 -4.05 8.31
C PHE A 114 -4.65 -3.21 8.03
N LEU A 115 -4.53 -2.09 7.31
CA LEU A 115 -5.67 -1.27 6.89
C LEU A 115 -6.66 -2.09 6.04
N ALA A 116 -6.14 -3.08 5.31
CA ALA A 116 -6.90 -3.96 4.43
C ALA A 116 -7.45 -5.24 5.09
N LEU A 117 -7.14 -5.49 6.37
CA LEU A 117 -7.43 -6.76 7.05
C LEU A 117 -8.80 -6.74 7.73
N PRO A 118 -9.86 -7.34 7.15
CA PRO A 118 -11.25 -7.13 7.55
C PRO A 118 -11.67 -7.97 8.77
N VAL A 119 -10.71 -8.54 9.50
CA VAL A 119 -10.95 -9.47 10.61
C VAL A 119 -10.38 -8.97 11.95
N ILE A 120 -9.71 -7.82 11.97
CA ILE A 120 -9.13 -7.20 13.18
C ILE A 120 -9.74 -5.80 13.40
N PRO A 121 -9.70 -5.25 14.63
CA PRO A 121 -10.81 -4.45 15.15
C PRO A 121 -11.04 -3.12 14.41
N ALA A 122 -12.34 -2.81 14.28
CA ALA A 122 -13.02 -1.60 13.77
C ALA A 122 -12.51 -0.99 12.45
N LEU A 123 -13.44 -0.71 11.53
CA LEU A 123 -13.28 -0.02 10.24
C LEU A 123 -12.05 -0.41 9.41
N LYS A 124 -12.29 -1.13 8.32
CA LYS A 124 -11.28 -1.55 7.36
C LYS A 124 -11.70 -1.15 5.95
N ILE A 125 -10.79 -1.21 4.99
CA ILE A 125 -11.12 -0.98 3.58
C ILE A 125 -10.71 -2.19 2.76
N THR A 126 -11.60 -2.62 1.88
CA THR A 126 -11.37 -3.71 0.93
C THR A 126 -11.61 -3.21 -0.48
N ASP A 127 -11.37 -4.03 -1.50
CA ASP A 127 -11.78 -3.69 -2.87
C ASP A 127 -13.30 -3.47 -2.99
N ARG A 128 -14.10 -3.97 -2.05
CA ARG A 128 -15.56 -3.85 -2.02
C ARG A 128 -16.09 -2.62 -1.27
N GLY A 129 -15.22 -1.82 -0.66
CA GLY A 129 -15.61 -0.66 0.14
C GLY A 129 -15.11 -0.71 1.59
N MET A 130 -15.62 0.23 2.39
CA MET A 130 -15.33 0.28 3.82
C MET A 130 -16.12 -0.81 4.55
N VAL A 131 -15.48 -1.52 5.48
CA VAL A 131 -16.05 -2.65 6.21
C VAL A 131 -16.13 -2.30 7.69
N ASP A 132 -17.34 -2.36 8.24
CA ASP A 132 -17.54 -2.41 9.68
C ASP A 132 -17.34 -3.85 10.16
N VAL A 133 -16.15 -4.14 10.67
CA VAL A 133 -15.78 -5.47 11.18
C VAL A 133 -16.65 -5.89 12.38
N THR A 134 -17.21 -4.94 13.13
CA THR A 134 -18.06 -5.26 14.29
C THR A 134 -19.46 -5.72 13.86
N ARG A 135 -19.96 -5.18 12.75
CA ARG A 135 -21.27 -5.50 12.19
C ARG A 135 -21.20 -6.52 11.04
N PHE A 136 -20.01 -6.82 10.54
CA PHE A 136 -19.78 -7.63 9.34
C PHE A 136 -20.53 -7.09 8.11
N GLU A 137 -20.54 -5.77 7.96
CA GLU A 137 -21.25 -5.08 6.88
C GLU A 137 -20.28 -4.20 6.09
N ILE A 138 -20.58 -4.03 4.79
CA ILE A 138 -19.96 -2.98 3.98
C ILE A 138 -20.75 -1.70 4.22
N ILE A 139 -20.06 -0.62 4.55
CA ILE A 139 -20.63 0.71 4.72
C ILE A 139 -20.83 1.32 3.32
N GLY A 140 -22.07 1.71 3.02
CA GLY A 140 -22.50 2.34 1.77
C GLY A 140 -23.56 3.40 2.02
#